data_AF-A0ABD2QGP4-F1
#
_entry.id   AF-A0ABD2QGP4-F1
#
_cell.length_a   1.000
_cell.length_b   1.000
_cell.length_c   1.000
_cell.angle_alpha   90.00
_cell.angle_beta   90.00
_cell.angle_gamma   90.00
#
_symmetry.space_group_name_H-M   'P 1'
#
loop_
_entity.id
_entity.type
_entity.pdbx_description
1 polymer ?
#
loop_
_entity_poly.entity_id
_entity_poly.type
_entity_poly.pdbx_seq_one_letter_code
_entity_poly.pdbx_strand_id
1 'polypeptide(L)'
;MKQFAMYRKVEQQWIQPQSYVALELVGQEHNFLDWLHSSFYISKTSHQWSRNKPEPIAFQVMRDGNFLVFELIQNAELIIRCDSLKLAGCIVQSIARRLKLVNQSSKSEFPHVDKQLAETFINWEEFQVTKRRMTTSLAEKMQIMQLFLVRMENCRILGNWSELATDCTDMLNVSNQAMTDWEMRNANTKEVSNELKEINRVIQLASELRTGTHKSQFLTACRKALQEKSLNQLRNCLWQSHL
;
A
#
# COMPACT_ATOMS: atom_id res chain seq x y z
N MET A 1 12.96 27.69 4.48
CA MET A 1 12.47 27.28 3.14
C MET A 1 11.04 26.79 3.28
N LYS A 2 10.11 27.15 2.38
CA LYS A 2 8.71 26.68 2.46
C LYS A 2 8.63 25.16 2.23
N GLN A 3 7.72 24.47 2.92
CA GLN A 3 7.57 23.02 2.84
C GLN A 3 7.22 22.54 1.41
N PHE A 4 6.35 23.28 0.73
CA PHE A 4 5.91 22.97 -0.63
C PHE A 4 6.50 23.99 -1.63
N ALA A 5 7.83 24.09 -1.63
CA ALA A 5 8.57 25.01 -2.51
C ALA A 5 8.47 24.68 -4.01
N MET A 6 8.26 23.40 -4.36
CA MET A 6 8.25 22.92 -5.75
C MET A 6 6.88 23.01 -6.45
N TYR A 7 5.98 23.85 -5.92
CA TYR A 7 4.59 23.97 -6.35
C TYR A 7 4.31 25.41 -6.75
N ARG A 8 3.96 25.60 -8.02
CA ARG A 8 3.69 26.93 -8.60
C ARG A 8 2.19 27.09 -8.76
N LYS A 9 1.64 28.19 -8.24
CA LYS A 9 0.24 28.55 -8.45
C LYS A 9 -0.05 28.73 -9.95
N VAL A 10 -1.19 28.22 -10.43
CA VAL A 10 -1.65 28.40 -11.81
C VAL A 10 -3.03 29.07 -11.79
N GLU A 11 -3.21 30.09 -12.63
CA GLU A 11 -4.47 30.85 -12.77
C GLU A 11 -5.24 30.51 -14.07
N GLN A 12 -4.64 29.71 -14.96
CA GLN A 12 -5.20 29.29 -16.26
C GLN A 12 -5.86 27.91 -16.18
N GLN A 13 -6.58 27.48 -17.24
CA GLN A 13 -7.16 26.14 -17.33
C GLN A 13 -6.18 25.04 -16.90
N TRP A 14 -6.58 24.24 -15.91
CA TRP A 14 -5.83 23.09 -15.42
C TRP A 14 -6.63 21.80 -15.65
N ILE A 15 -5.92 20.68 -15.76
CA ILE A 15 -6.54 19.36 -15.81
C ILE A 15 -6.84 18.96 -14.37
N GLN A 16 -8.11 18.69 -14.08
CA GLN A 16 -8.54 18.29 -12.75
C GLN A 16 -8.05 16.87 -12.42
N PRO A 17 -7.37 16.66 -11.28
CA PRO A 17 -7.01 15.33 -10.82
C PRO A 17 -8.25 14.46 -10.58
N GLN A 18 -8.15 13.16 -10.89
CA GLN A 18 -9.25 12.22 -10.69
C GLN A 18 -9.41 11.85 -9.21
N SER A 19 -8.30 11.84 -8.47
CA SER A 19 -8.29 11.44 -7.07
C SER A 19 -8.48 12.64 -6.13
N TYR A 20 -9.13 12.42 -4.99
CA TYR A 20 -9.36 13.47 -4.01
C TYR A 20 -9.38 12.95 -2.57
N VAL A 21 -9.19 13.89 -1.64
CA VAL A 21 -9.35 13.72 -0.20
C VAL A 21 -10.19 14.86 0.34
N ALA A 22 -11.25 14.55 1.06
CA ALA A 22 -12.12 15.50 1.72
C ALA A 22 -11.90 15.45 3.25
N LEU A 23 -11.80 16.63 3.85
CA LEU A 23 -11.57 16.87 5.28
C LEU A 23 -12.56 17.91 5.78
N GLU A 24 -13.03 17.79 7.01
CA GLU A 24 -13.87 18.81 7.65
C GLU A 24 -12.99 19.79 8.44
N LEU A 25 -13.15 21.09 8.18
CA LEU A 25 -12.38 22.20 8.76
C LEU A 25 -13.27 23.15 9.58
N VAL A 26 -14.23 22.62 10.32
CA VAL A 26 -15.20 23.41 11.08
C VAL A 26 -14.48 24.43 11.98
N GLY A 27 -14.65 25.73 11.69
CA GLY A 27 -14.10 26.84 12.46
C GLY A 27 -12.60 27.12 12.27
N GLN A 28 -11.91 26.44 11.34
CA GLN A 28 -10.45 26.56 11.12
C GLN A 28 -10.08 27.14 9.74
N GLU A 29 -11.04 27.70 9.00
CA GLU A 29 -10.87 28.24 7.64
C GLU A 29 -9.76 29.30 7.56
N HIS A 30 -9.71 30.23 8.52
CA HIS A 30 -8.70 31.28 8.57
C HIS A 30 -7.30 30.71 8.82
N ASN A 31 -7.17 29.75 9.74
CA ASN A 31 -5.91 29.08 10.05
C ASN A 31 -5.39 28.24 8.86
N PHE A 32 -6.29 27.73 8.03
CA PHE A 32 -5.92 27.08 6.78
C PHE A 32 -5.34 28.06 5.76
N LEU A 33 -5.91 29.26 5.60
CA LEU A 33 -5.35 30.28 4.72
C LEU A 33 -3.96 30.72 5.16
N ASP A 34 -3.76 30.92 6.47
CA ASP A 34 -2.45 31.19 7.04
C ASP A 34 -1.46 30.04 6.80
N TRP A 35 -1.92 28.80 6.96
CA TRP A 35 -1.13 27.62 6.62
C TRP A 35 -0.72 27.64 5.14
N LEU A 36 -1.66 27.90 4.23
CA LEU A 36 -1.43 27.94 2.78
C LEU A 36 -0.35 28.97 2.42
N HIS A 37 -0.46 30.19 2.95
CA HIS A 37 0.53 31.25 2.74
C HIS A 37 1.91 30.92 3.34
N SER A 38 1.95 30.24 4.49
CA SER A 38 3.21 29.82 5.10
C SER A 38 3.88 28.65 4.34
N SER A 39 3.07 27.78 3.75
CA SER A 39 3.52 26.49 3.20
C SER A 39 3.82 26.54 1.69
N PHE A 40 3.17 27.44 0.94
CA PHE A 40 3.32 27.62 -0.50
C PHE A 40 3.78 29.04 -0.86
N TYR A 41 4.48 29.21 -1.99
CA TYR A 41 4.84 30.53 -2.51
C TYR A 41 3.65 31.19 -3.21
N ILE A 42 2.85 31.92 -2.44
CA ILE A 42 1.66 32.65 -2.90
C ILE A 42 1.83 34.12 -2.53
N SER A 43 1.53 35.04 -3.46
CA SER A 43 1.49 36.47 -3.17
C SER A 43 0.30 36.79 -2.27
N LYS A 44 0.53 37.49 -1.14
CA LYS A 44 -0.50 37.86 -0.15
C LYS A 44 -1.66 38.67 -0.75
N THR A 45 -1.45 39.32 -1.89
CA THR A 45 -2.40 40.15 -2.61
C THR A 45 -3.37 39.39 -3.51
N SER A 46 -3.13 38.10 -3.78
CA SER A 46 -3.86 37.38 -4.83
C SER A 46 -5.12 36.64 -4.37
N HIS A 47 -5.42 36.57 -3.06
CA HIS A 47 -6.55 35.77 -2.56
C HIS A 47 -7.24 36.36 -1.34
N GLN A 48 -8.49 36.77 -1.53
CA GLN A 48 -9.50 36.74 -0.47
C GLN A 48 -10.38 35.54 -0.79
N TRP A 49 -10.25 34.44 -0.03
CA TRP A 49 -11.25 33.37 -0.11
C TRP A 49 -12.54 33.93 0.49
N SER A 50 -13.37 34.52 -0.37
CA SER A 50 -14.64 35.07 0.04
C SER A 50 -15.60 33.91 0.26
N ARG A 51 -16.22 33.84 1.44
CA ARG A 51 -17.27 32.85 1.76
C ARG A 51 -18.37 32.77 0.70
N ASN A 52 -18.57 33.86 -0.06
CA ASN A 52 -19.62 33.96 -1.07
C ASN A 52 -19.24 33.38 -2.44
N LYS A 53 -17.94 33.12 -2.71
CA LYS A 53 -17.48 32.52 -3.97
C LYS A 53 -16.11 31.83 -3.77
N PRO A 54 -16.08 30.57 -3.29
CA PRO A 54 -14.83 29.85 -3.12
C PRO A 54 -14.27 29.48 -4.49
N GLU A 55 -13.27 30.23 -4.95
CA GLU A 55 -12.52 29.85 -6.14
C GLU A 55 -11.50 28.76 -5.79
N PRO A 56 -11.37 27.70 -6.62
CA PRO A 56 -10.38 26.68 -6.42
C PRO A 56 -8.97 27.24 -6.58
N ILE A 57 -8.04 26.81 -5.73
CA ILE A 57 -6.63 27.19 -5.82
C ILE A 57 -5.84 26.01 -6.38
N ALA A 58 -5.36 26.17 -7.62
CA ALA A 58 -4.58 25.16 -8.31
C ALA A 58 -3.08 25.44 -8.27
N PHE A 59 -2.30 24.38 -8.09
CA PHE A 59 -0.84 24.37 -8.15
C PHE A 59 -0.38 23.32 -9.15
N GLN A 60 0.64 23.66 -9.93
CA GLN A 60 1.37 22.71 -10.76
C GLN A 60 2.63 22.25 -10.04
N VAL A 61 2.82 20.94 -9.97
CA VAL A 61 4.03 20.31 -9.44
C VAL A 61 5.15 20.46 -10.46
N MET A 62 6.23 21.15 -10.11
CA MET A 62 7.32 21.42 -11.06
C MET A 62 8.12 20.18 -11.46
N ARG A 63 8.05 19.09 -10.68
CA ARG A 63 8.79 17.85 -10.96
C ARG A 63 8.10 16.98 -12.01
N ASP A 64 6.78 16.83 -11.89
CA ASP A 64 6.03 15.79 -12.61
C ASP A 64 4.97 16.40 -13.54
N GLY A 65 4.75 17.72 -13.49
CA GLY A 65 3.75 18.42 -14.29
C GLY A 65 2.30 18.26 -13.81
N ASN A 66 2.05 17.35 -12.87
CA ASN A 66 0.73 17.09 -12.27
C ASN A 66 0.17 18.30 -11.51
N PHE A 67 -1.13 18.28 -11.26
CA PHE A 67 -1.85 19.34 -10.56
C PHE A 67 -2.25 18.94 -9.14
N LEU A 68 -2.25 19.93 -8.25
CA LEU A 68 -2.77 19.89 -6.89
C LEU A 68 -3.81 21.00 -6.77
N VAL A 69 -5.04 20.67 -6.43
CA VAL A 69 -6.12 21.67 -6.34
C VAL A 69 -6.73 21.63 -4.95
N PHE A 70 -6.95 22.81 -4.37
CA PHE A 70 -7.68 22.98 -3.12
C PHE A 70 -9.02 23.64 -3.41
N GLU A 71 -10.09 23.03 -2.92
CA GLU A 71 -11.48 23.48 -3.02
C GLU A 71 -12.07 23.54 -1.61
N LEU A 72 -12.67 24.66 -1.21
CA LEU A 72 -13.40 24.76 0.04
C LEU A 72 -14.88 24.92 -0.27
N ILE A 73 -15.67 23.98 0.22
CA ILE A 73 -17.13 24.00 0.05
C ILE A 73 -17.73 24.80 1.21
N GLN A 74 -18.89 25.41 0.97
CA GLN A 74 -19.63 26.26 1.93
C GLN A 74 -19.91 25.59 3.29
N ASN A 75 -19.77 24.27 3.41
CA ASN A 75 -19.97 23.50 4.65
C ASN A 75 -18.68 23.30 5.48
N ALA A 76 -17.64 24.13 5.25
CA ALA A 76 -16.31 23.96 5.85
C ALA A 76 -15.62 22.63 5.48
N GLU A 77 -15.99 22.02 4.35
CA GLU A 77 -15.32 20.83 3.82
C GLU A 77 -14.21 21.27 2.86
N LEU A 78 -12.97 20.88 3.15
CA LEU A 78 -11.81 21.06 2.29
C LEU A 78 -11.63 19.82 1.43
N ILE A 79 -11.75 19.99 0.11
CA ILE A 79 -11.40 18.99 -0.88
C ILE A 79 -10.00 19.29 -1.42
N ILE A 80 -9.12 18.30 -1.30
CA ILE A 80 -7.76 18.29 -1.84
C ILE A 80 -7.75 17.31 -2.99
N ARG A 81 -7.63 17.81 -4.23
CA ARG A 81 -7.51 16.97 -5.42
C ARG A 81 -6.06 16.77 -5.78
N CYS A 82 -5.63 15.52 -5.81
CA CYS A 82 -4.26 15.13 -6.14
C CYS A 82 -4.21 13.63 -6.43
N ASP A 83 -3.58 13.23 -7.54
CA ASP A 83 -3.47 11.81 -7.89
C ASP A 83 -2.39 11.05 -7.08
N SER A 84 -1.48 11.76 -6.42
CA SER A 84 -0.44 11.15 -5.59
C SER A 84 -0.92 10.97 -4.14
N LEU A 85 -1.16 9.72 -3.73
CA LEU A 85 -1.53 9.37 -2.36
C LEU A 85 -0.51 9.86 -1.33
N LYS A 86 0.79 9.75 -1.65
CA LYS A 86 1.88 10.23 -0.78
C LYS A 86 1.83 11.74 -0.57
N LEU A 87 1.59 12.50 -1.65
CA LEU A 87 1.48 13.96 -1.56
C LEU A 87 0.25 14.36 -0.74
N ALA A 88 -0.89 13.71 -0.99
CA ALA A 88 -2.11 13.93 -0.22
C ALA A 88 -1.87 13.68 1.28
N GLY A 89 -1.25 12.56 1.66
CA GLY A 89 -0.86 12.29 3.05
C GLY A 89 0.03 13.37 3.65
N CYS A 90 1.08 13.79 2.95
CA CYS A 90 1.97 14.86 3.42
C CYS A 90 1.24 16.19 3.67
N ILE A 91 0.31 16.54 2.79
CA ILE A 91 -0.50 17.76 2.90
C ILE A 91 -1.45 17.64 4.10
N VAL A 92 -2.22 16.55 4.19
CA VAL A 92 -3.18 16.32 5.28
C VAL A 92 -2.46 16.36 6.63
N GLN A 93 -1.32 15.69 6.77
CA GLN A 93 -0.54 15.70 8.01
C GLN A 93 0.03 17.09 8.34
N SER A 94 0.43 17.87 7.33
CA SER A 94 0.91 19.25 7.53
C SER A 94 -0.21 20.17 8.02
N ILE A 95 -1.38 20.08 7.39
CA ILE A 95 -2.60 20.80 7.79
C ILE A 95 -2.97 20.42 9.23
N ALA A 96 -3.09 19.13 9.52
CA ALA A 96 -3.47 18.65 10.85
C ALA A 96 -2.49 19.12 11.93
N ARG A 97 -1.18 19.15 11.65
CA ARG A 97 -0.17 19.68 12.58
C ARG A 97 -0.33 21.18 12.82
N ARG A 98 -0.61 21.96 11.78
CA ARG A 98 -0.74 23.43 11.88
C ARG A 98 -2.04 23.84 12.56
N LEU A 99 -3.14 23.19 12.22
CA LEU A 99 -4.47 23.44 12.77
C LEU A 99 -4.71 22.71 14.09
N LYS A 100 -3.74 21.90 14.56
CA LYS A 100 -3.81 21.08 15.78
C LYS A 100 -5.01 20.12 15.80
N LEU A 101 -5.32 19.52 14.64
CA LEU A 101 -6.40 18.54 14.49
C LEU A 101 -5.94 17.20 15.08
N VAL A 102 -6.44 16.86 16.27
CA VAL A 102 -6.01 15.67 17.02
C VAL A 102 -6.57 14.38 16.43
N ASN A 103 -7.87 14.34 16.13
CA ASN A 103 -8.57 13.16 15.62
C ASN A 103 -9.39 13.53 14.38
N GLN A 104 -8.76 13.54 13.21
CA GLN A 104 -9.43 13.83 11.96
C GLN A 104 -9.60 12.56 11.13
N SER A 105 -10.84 12.31 10.71
CA SER A 105 -11.16 11.37 9.64
C SER A 105 -11.17 12.07 8.28
N SER A 106 -10.90 11.32 7.22
CA SER A 106 -10.88 11.80 5.85
C SER A 106 -11.66 10.84 4.96
N LYS A 107 -12.47 11.39 4.06
CA LYS A 107 -13.03 10.62 2.94
C LYS A 107 -12.08 10.75 1.77
N SER A 108 -11.76 9.65 1.09
CA SER A 108 -10.77 9.68 0.02
C SER A 108 -11.07 8.67 -1.06
N GLU A 109 -10.75 9.03 -2.29
CA GLU A 109 -10.90 8.16 -3.45
C GLU A 109 -9.68 8.31 -4.36
N PHE A 110 -8.97 7.20 -4.59
CA PHE A 110 -7.81 7.14 -5.49
C PHE A 110 -7.97 5.96 -6.46
N PRO A 111 -8.72 6.13 -7.56
CA PRO A 111 -9.08 5.03 -8.47
C PRO A 111 -7.86 4.31 -9.08
N HIS A 112 -6.79 5.03 -9.37
CA HIS A 112 -5.58 4.42 -9.93
C HIS A 112 -4.84 3.54 -8.91
N VAL A 113 -4.71 4.03 -7.67
CA VAL A 113 -4.07 3.29 -6.58
C VAL A 113 -4.91 2.05 -6.22
N ASP A 114 -6.23 2.18 -6.23
CA ASP A 114 -7.14 1.07 -5.97
C ASP A 114 -7.01 -0.06 -7.01
N LYS A 115 -6.88 0.29 -8.30
CA LYS A 115 -6.62 -0.70 -9.36
C LYS A 115 -5.28 -1.39 -9.19
N GLN A 116 -4.21 -0.62 -8.94
CA GLN A 116 -2.87 -1.19 -8.70
C GLN A 116 -2.86 -2.10 -7.47
N LEU A 117 -3.54 -1.70 -6.39
CA LEU A 117 -3.67 -2.52 -5.20
C LEU A 117 -4.40 -3.82 -5.48
N ALA A 118 -5.47 -3.79 -6.29
CA ALA A 118 -6.20 -4.99 -6.68
C ALA A 118 -5.32 -5.97 -7.47
N GLU A 119 -4.54 -5.47 -8.43
CA GLU A 119 -3.58 -6.27 -9.21
C GLU A 119 -2.50 -6.89 -8.30
N THR A 120 -1.89 -6.07 -7.43
CA THR A 120 -0.89 -6.50 -6.43
C THR A 120 -1.44 -7.59 -5.51
N PHE A 121 -2.70 -7.45 -5.10
CA PHE A 121 -3.37 -8.42 -4.22
C PHE A 121 -3.63 -9.76 -4.94
N ILE A 122 -4.09 -9.72 -6.19
CA ILE A 122 -4.29 -10.93 -7.01
C ILE A 122 -2.96 -11.68 -7.17
N ASN A 123 -1.89 -10.97 -7.56
CA ASN A 123 -0.56 -11.57 -7.70
C ASN A 123 -0.07 -12.17 -6.38
N TRP A 124 -0.28 -11.47 -5.26
CA TRP A 124 0.06 -11.98 -3.94
C TRP A 124 -0.68 -13.28 -3.62
N GLU A 125 -1.98 -13.38 -3.90
CA GLU A 125 -2.75 -14.60 -3.69
C GLU A 125 -2.26 -15.76 -4.56
N GLU A 126 -1.95 -15.50 -5.83
CA GLU A 126 -1.39 -16.48 -6.76
C GLU A 126 -0.05 -17.01 -6.26
N PHE A 127 0.88 -16.12 -5.89
CA PHE A 127 2.17 -16.52 -5.31
C PHE A 127 2.02 -17.31 -4.01
N GLN A 128 1.00 -17.00 -3.19
CA GLN A 128 0.71 -17.76 -1.97
C GLN A 128 0.15 -19.15 -2.25
N VAL A 129 -0.65 -19.32 -3.31
CA VAL A 129 -1.10 -20.65 -3.78
C VAL A 129 0.10 -21.45 -4.29
N THR A 130 0.94 -20.86 -5.14
CA THR A 130 2.15 -21.49 -5.67
C THR A 130 3.12 -21.89 -4.56
N LYS A 131 3.34 -21.00 -3.58
CA LYS A 131 4.16 -21.30 -2.39
C LYS A 131 3.68 -22.53 -1.63
N ARG A 132 2.36 -22.64 -1.43
CA ARG A 132 1.74 -23.78 -0.74
C ARG A 132 1.98 -25.06 -1.52
N ARG A 133 1.72 -25.06 -2.84
CA ARG A 133 1.98 -26.21 -3.72
C ARG A 133 3.43 -26.67 -3.68
N MET A 134 4.39 -25.74 -3.81
CA MET A 134 5.82 -26.05 -3.71
C MET A 134 6.20 -26.60 -2.33
N THR A 135 5.59 -26.10 -1.26
CA THR A 135 5.84 -26.59 0.11
C THR A 135 5.34 -28.03 0.28
N THR A 136 4.17 -28.36 -0.27
CA THR A 136 3.65 -29.73 -0.28
C THR A 136 4.56 -30.67 -1.09
N SER A 137 4.93 -30.28 -2.32
CA SER A 137 5.79 -31.11 -3.16
C SER A 137 7.16 -31.36 -2.54
N LEU A 138 7.77 -30.34 -1.92
CA LEU A 138 9.02 -30.50 -1.19
C LEU A 138 8.87 -31.47 0.00
N ALA A 139 7.76 -31.40 0.73
CA ALA A 139 7.49 -32.32 1.84
C ALA A 139 7.31 -33.77 1.36
N GLU A 140 6.62 -33.99 0.24
CA GLU A 140 6.49 -35.32 -0.39
C GLU A 140 7.86 -35.89 -0.79
N LYS A 141 8.73 -35.08 -1.41
CA LYS A 141 10.10 -35.51 -1.77
C LYS A 141 10.93 -35.83 -0.53
N MET A 142 10.78 -35.07 0.55
CA MET A 142 11.43 -35.36 1.85
C MET A 142 10.97 -36.70 2.44
N GLN A 143 9.67 -37.00 2.35
CA GLN A 143 9.13 -38.29 2.78
C GLN A 143 9.69 -39.44 1.93
N ILE A 144 9.77 -39.27 0.60
CA ILE A 144 10.37 -40.26 -0.29
C ILE A 144 11.84 -40.51 0.06
N MET A 145 12.63 -39.46 0.33
CA MET A 145 14.02 -39.61 0.76
C MET A 145 14.14 -40.39 2.09
N GLN A 146 13.24 -40.15 3.05
CA GLN A 146 13.20 -40.93 4.30
C GLN A 146 12.91 -42.42 4.05
N LEU A 147 12.01 -42.73 3.12
CA LEU A 147 11.73 -44.12 2.73
C LEU A 147 12.96 -44.78 2.08
N PHE A 148 13.67 -44.08 1.21
CA PHE A 148 14.93 -44.59 0.65
C PHE A 148 15.97 -44.84 1.73
N LEU A 149 16.12 -43.95 2.71
CA LEU A 149 17.07 -44.15 3.83
C LEU A 149 16.79 -45.45 4.60
N VAL A 150 15.51 -45.72 4.90
CA VAL A 150 15.12 -46.98 5.57
C VAL A 150 15.39 -48.18 4.67
N ARG A 151 15.07 -48.10 3.38
CA ARG A 151 15.28 -49.19 2.42
C ARG A 151 16.76 -49.53 2.24
N MET A 152 17.59 -48.49 2.07
CA MET A 152 19.04 -48.63 1.97
C MET A 152 19.65 -49.28 3.22
N GLU A 153 19.19 -48.88 4.41
CA GLU A 153 19.68 -49.48 5.66
C GLU A 153 19.31 -50.97 5.74
N ASN A 154 18.10 -51.33 5.31
CA ASN A 154 17.70 -52.74 5.22
C ASN A 154 18.57 -53.52 4.22
N CYS A 155 18.80 -52.98 3.01
CA CYS A 155 19.67 -53.62 2.01
C CYS A 155 21.10 -53.79 2.52
N ARG A 156 21.62 -52.80 3.25
CA ARG A 156 22.95 -52.84 3.89
C ARG A 156 23.03 -53.96 4.93
N ILE A 157 22.02 -54.10 5.79
CA ILE A 157 21.95 -55.16 6.82
C ILE A 157 21.87 -56.55 6.16
N LEU A 158 21.10 -56.68 5.09
CA LEU A 158 20.92 -57.94 4.35
C LEU A 158 22.07 -58.28 3.38
N GLY A 159 23.02 -57.36 3.18
CA GLY A 159 24.15 -57.53 2.26
C GLY A 159 23.76 -57.44 0.77
N ASN A 160 22.60 -56.87 0.44
CA ASN A 160 22.16 -56.69 -0.95
C ASN A 160 22.74 -55.40 -1.56
N TRP A 161 23.98 -55.47 -2.01
CA TRP A 161 24.72 -54.31 -2.53
C TRP A 161 24.19 -53.78 -3.87
N SER A 162 23.56 -54.63 -4.70
CA SER A 162 23.03 -54.21 -6.01
C SER A 162 21.80 -53.32 -5.85
N GLU A 163 20.86 -53.71 -4.98
CA GLU A 163 19.70 -52.88 -4.64
C GLU A 163 20.12 -51.60 -3.92
N LEU A 164 21.10 -51.69 -3.01
CA LEU A 164 21.64 -50.51 -2.32
C LEU A 164 22.18 -49.46 -3.31
N ALA A 165 22.95 -49.86 -4.32
CA ALA A 165 23.50 -48.95 -5.32
C ALA A 165 22.40 -48.26 -6.15
N THR A 166 21.33 -49.01 -6.46
CA THR A 166 20.17 -48.50 -7.19
C THR A 166 19.43 -47.46 -6.34
N ASP A 167 19.16 -47.80 -5.08
CA ASP A 167 18.49 -46.93 -4.11
C ASP A 167 19.26 -45.64 -3.83
N CYS A 168 20.60 -45.72 -3.73
CA CYS A 168 21.45 -44.54 -3.60
C CYS A 168 21.32 -43.62 -4.82
N THR A 169 21.30 -44.18 -6.02
CA THR A 169 21.16 -43.41 -7.26
C THR A 169 19.80 -42.73 -7.34
N ASP A 170 18.72 -43.45 -7.02
CA ASP A 170 17.37 -42.90 -6.99
C ASP A 170 17.20 -41.82 -5.92
N MET A 171 17.77 -42.03 -4.72
CA MET A 171 17.77 -41.02 -3.67
C MET A 171 18.51 -39.75 -4.10
N LEU A 172 19.66 -39.88 -4.76
CA LEU A 172 20.41 -38.74 -5.28
C LEU A 172 19.59 -37.95 -6.32
N ASN A 173 18.87 -38.65 -7.20
CA ASN A 173 17.97 -38.02 -8.16
C ASN A 173 16.85 -37.22 -7.46
N VAL A 174 16.21 -37.82 -6.46
CA VAL A 174 15.16 -37.13 -5.68
C VAL A 174 15.74 -35.95 -4.88
N SER A 175 16.95 -36.08 -4.33
CA SER A 175 17.63 -35.01 -3.62
C SER A 175 17.91 -33.81 -4.52
N ASN A 176 18.44 -34.05 -5.74
CA ASN A 176 18.67 -32.98 -6.72
C ASN A 176 17.36 -32.27 -7.10
N GLN A 177 16.27 -33.02 -7.32
CA GLN A 177 14.95 -32.41 -7.57
C GLN A 177 14.45 -31.58 -6.38
N ALA A 178 14.61 -32.10 -5.15
CA ALA A 178 14.21 -31.38 -3.94
C ALA A 178 15.00 -30.09 -3.75
N MET A 179 16.28 -30.06 -4.14
CA MET A 179 17.11 -28.86 -4.11
C MET A 179 16.59 -27.81 -5.10
N THR A 180 16.31 -28.21 -6.34
CA THR A 180 15.70 -27.32 -7.35
C THR A 180 14.37 -26.76 -6.89
N ASP A 181 13.49 -27.59 -6.32
CA ASP A 181 12.19 -27.16 -5.78
C ASP A 181 12.36 -26.19 -4.61
N TRP A 182 13.36 -26.42 -3.75
CA TRP A 182 13.68 -25.51 -2.66
C TRP A 182 14.15 -24.15 -3.16
N GLU A 183 14.99 -24.10 -4.19
CA GLU A 183 15.45 -22.84 -4.80
C GLU A 183 14.28 -22.06 -5.43
N MET A 184 13.40 -22.74 -6.18
CA MET A 184 12.19 -22.14 -6.75
C MET A 184 11.25 -21.63 -5.65
N ARG A 185 11.05 -22.40 -4.58
CA ARG A 185 10.25 -21.99 -3.41
C ARG A 185 10.84 -20.75 -2.74
N ASN A 186 12.17 -20.66 -2.64
CA ASN A 186 12.84 -19.52 -2.05
C ASN A 186 12.66 -18.27 -2.91
N ALA A 187 12.81 -18.39 -4.24
CA ALA A 187 12.51 -17.31 -5.18
C ALA A 187 11.05 -16.82 -5.05
N ASN A 188 10.09 -17.75 -5.10
CA ASN A 188 8.67 -17.40 -4.92
C ASN A 188 8.37 -16.77 -3.55
N THR A 189 9.07 -17.19 -2.49
CA THR A 189 8.91 -16.59 -1.15
C THR A 189 9.39 -15.14 -1.12
N LYS A 190 10.41 -14.77 -1.90
CA LYS A 190 10.84 -13.38 -2.07
C LYS A 190 9.75 -12.56 -2.76
N GLU A 191 9.14 -13.08 -3.82
CA GLU A 191 8.03 -12.40 -4.52
C GLU A 191 6.83 -12.16 -3.59
N VAL A 192 6.39 -13.19 -2.85
CA VAL A 192 5.34 -13.02 -1.82
C VAL A 192 5.69 -11.90 -0.84
N SER A 193 6.95 -11.79 -0.41
CA SER A 193 7.39 -10.75 0.50
C SER A 193 7.40 -9.36 -0.15
N ASN A 194 7.74 -9.27 -1.44
CA ASN A 194 7.76 -7.99 -2.16
C ASN A 194 6.35 -7.44 -2.34
N GLU A 195 5.41 -8.28 -2.79
CA GLU A 195 4.01 -7.88 -2.96
C GLU A 195 3.38 -7.45 -1.62
N LEU A 196 3.66 -8.19 -0.55
CA LEU A 196 3.17 -7.84 0.78
C LEU A 196 3.75 -6.53 1.31
N LYS A 197 5.01 -6.20 0.98
CA LYS A 197 5.59 -4.89 1.32
C LYS A 197 4.86 -3.78 0.58
N GLU A 198 4.50 -4.00 -0.67
CA GLU A 198 3.83 -2.99 -1.48
C GLU A 198 2.40 -2.72 -0.99
N ILE A 199 1.65 -3.77 -0.67
CA ILE A 199 0.34 -3.65 -0.02
C ILE A 199 0.46 -2.87 1.30
N ASN A 200 1.44 -3.20 2.14
CA ASN A 200 1.66 -2.49 3.41
C ASN A 200 2.08 -1.02 3.20
N ARG A 201 2.85 -0.73 2.14
CA ARG A 201 3.22 0.64 1.77
C ARG A 201 1.97 1.46 1.43
N VAL A 202 1.06 0.91 0.64
CA VAL A 202 -0.22 1.58 0.31
C VAL A 202 -1.06 1.81 1.57
N ILE A 203 -1.19 0.80 2.44
CA ILE A 203 -1.90 0.94 3.73
C ILE A 203 -1.28 2.05 4.59
N GLN A 204 0.05 2.10 4.67
CA GLN A 204 0.74 3.13 5.43
C GLN A 204 0.49 4.52 4.85
N LEU A 205 0.58 4.70 3.53
CA LEU A 205 0.30 5.98 2.87
C LEU A 205 -1.17 6.40 3.05
N ALA A 206 -2.11 5.46 2.94
CA ALA A 206 -3.53 5.73 3.20
C ALA A 206 -3.81 6.07 4.67
N SER A 207 -3.02 5.52 5.61
CA SER A 207 -3.12 5.87 7.03
C SER A 207 -2.68 7.31 7.31
N GLU A 208 -1.83 7.89 6.46
CA GLU A 208 -1.39 9.29 6.55
C GLU A 208 -2.47 10.28 6.10
N LEU A 209 -3.60 9.81 5.57
CA LEU A 209 -4.77 10.68 5.34
C LEU A 209 -5.57 10.96 6.63
N ARG A 210 -5.23 10.30 7.75
CA ARG A 210 -5.97 10.38 9.02
C ARG A 210 -5.04 10.74 10.17
N THR A 211 -5.59 11.30 11.25
CA THR A 211 -4.81 11.61 12.47
C THR A 211 -5.41 11.00 13.73
N GLY A 212 -4.55 10.83 14.73
CA GLY A 212 -4.95 10.37 16.06
C GLY A 212 -5.54 8.96 16.09
N THR A 213 -6.66 8.81 16.80
CA THR A 213 -7.33 7.52 17.04
C THR A 213 -7.81 6.85 15.75
N HIS A 214 -8.33 7.63 14.79
CA HIS A 214 -8.80 7.12 13.50
C HIS A 214 -7.69 6.45 12.69
N LYS A 215 -6.45 6.93 12.80
CA LYS A 215 -5.28 6.29 12.15
C LYS A 215 -5.01 4.90 12.75
N SER A 216 -5.07 4.78 14.08
CA SER A 216 -4.83 3.51 14.78
C SER A 216 -5.94 2.48 14.50
N GLN A 217 -7.20 2.92 14.54
CA GLN A 217 -8.36 2.09 14.20
C GLN A 217 -8.30 1.60 12.75
N PHE A 218 -7.96 2.50 11.82
CA PHE A 218 -7.76 2.18 10.41
C PHE A 218 -6.69 1.09 10.21
N LEU A 219 -5.50 1.24 10.81
CA LEU A 219 -4.43 0.24 10.70
C LEU A 219 -4.85 -1.12 11.26
N THR A 220 -5.61 -1.12 12.35
CA THR A 220 -6.12 -2.36 12.96
C THR A 220 -7.14 -3.04 12.03
N ALA A 221 -8.07 -2.27 11.45
CA ALA A 221 -9.05 -2.77 10.50
C ALA A 221 -8.40 -3.34 9.22
N CYS A 222 -7.42 -2.63 8.64
CA CYS A 222 -6.68 -3.12 7.46
C CYS A 222 -5.90 -4.40 7.77
N ARG A 223 -5.27 -4.50 8.94
CA ARG A 223 -4.58 -5.74 9.37
C ARG A 223 -5.55 -6.91 9.50
N LYS A 224 -6.74 -6.67 10.04
CA LYS A 224 -7.79 -7.70 10.14
C LYS A 224 -8.26 -8.15 8.75
N ALA A 225 -8.52 -7.21 7.84
CA ALA A 225 -8.90 -7.50 6.46
C ALA A 225 -7.82 -8.31 5.70
N LEU A 226 -6.53 -8.02 5.95
CA LEU A 226 -5.42 -8.81 5.39
C LEU A 226 -5.37 -10.24 5.95
N GLN A 227 -5.65 -10.43 7.25
CA GLN A 227 -5.73 -11.75 7.86
C GLN A 227 -6.90 -12.58 7.29
N GLU A 228 -8.03 -11.92 7.05
CA GLU A 228 -9.23 -12.52 6.41
C GLU A 228 -9.07 -12.71 4.89
N LYS A 229 -7.98 -12.22 4.29
CA LYS A 229 -7.68 -12.29 2.85
C LYS A 229 -8.81 -11.75 1.97
N SER A 230 -9.51 -10.73 2.44
CA SER A 230 -10.63 -10.14 1.72
C SER A 230 -10.23 -8.80 1.13
N LEU A 231 -9.99 -8.78 -0.19
CA LEU A 231 -9.74 -7.55 -0.94
C LEU A 231 -10.90 -6.55 -0.77
N ASN A 232 -12.15 -7.04 -0.76
CA ASN A 232 -13.33 -6.20 -0.62
C ASN A 232 -13.37 -5.49 0.74
N GLN A 233 -13.06 -6.20 1.83
CA GLN A 233 -12.96 -5.56 3.15
C GLN A 233 -11.82 -4.56 3.20
N LEU A 234 -10.66 -4.88 2.60
CA LEU A 234 -9.52 -3.96 2.55
C LEU A 234 -9.87 -2.67 1.79
N ARG A 235 -10.52 -2.79 0.63
CA ARG A 235 -10.99 -1.64 -0.18
C ARG A 235 -12.02 -0.81 0.57
N ASN A 236 -12.96 -1.44 1.25
CA ASN A 236 -13.94 -0.75 2.08
C ASN A 236 -13.25 0.03 3.21
N CYS A 237 -12.29 -0.57 3.92
CA CYS A 237 -11.52 0.14 4.95
C CYS A 237 -10.71 1.32 4.39
N LEU A 238 -10.17 1.20 3.19
CA LEU A 238 -9.34 2.23 2.54
C LEU A 238 -10.15 3.47 2.14
N TRP A 239 -11.24 3.25 1.40
CA TRP A 239 -11.97 4.32 0.71
C TRP A 239 -13.29 4.71 1.39
N GLN A 240 -13.98 3.75 2.02
CA GLN A 240 -15.24 3.98 2.72
C GLN A 240 -15.00 4.11 4.21
N SER A 241 -14.69 5.32 4.66
CA SER A 241 -14.72 5.66 6.09
C SER A 241 -16.18 5.77 6.58
N HIS A 242 -16.86 4.64 6.72
CA HIS A 242 -17.96 4.47 7.66
C HIS A 242 -17.46 3.58 8.81
N LEU A 243 -16.63 4.17 9.67
CA LEU A 243 -16.41 3.69 11.03
C LEU A 243 -16.68 4.85 11.97
#